data_AF-A0A7Y0JM08-F1
#
_entry.id   AF-A0A7Y0JM08-F1
#
_cell.length_a   1.000
_cell.length_b   1.000
_cell.length_c   1.000
_cell.angle_alpha   90.00
_cell.angle_beta   90.00
_cell.angle_gamma   90.00
#
_symmetry.space_group_name_H-M   'P 1'
#
loop_
_entity.id
_entity.type
_entity.pdbx_description
1 polymer ?
#
loop_
_entity_poly.entity_id
_entity_poly.type
_entity_poly.pdbx_seq_one_letter_code
_entity_poly.pdbx_strand_id
1 'polypeptide(L)'
;MTRYLRHLAATAAVIAAVFIAPAAAQASDIITVASACTDEVYVNGDEGPLAPTQEPDGLQLGPEGGIFHIALDEPIALAAVPVATFTTDVETGPAPLIKMETAPYSTINIDANGKFWSSRIAASDPGGQSQPVDEVAELKGKWSGYTDTTTITTVGVGYGHDEGPIATVTSLTFGEQHWNFACQPGGDESSSPSPSPSTSAPATSSTPSPHPSSSQPSGTVAGGATGDGGSGLPITGPGGFLTAAVVLLAVGAVLFVFARRRRTRFTS
;
A
#
# COMPACT_ATOMS: atom_id res chain seq x y z
N MET A 1 -9.79 -58.56 -0.09
CA MET A 1 -8.83 -57.44 -0.12
C MET A 1 -9.02 -56.45 -1.28
N THR A 2 -9.66 -56.84 -2.39
CA THR A 2 -9.78 -55.99 -3.61
C THR A 2 -10.84 -54.89 -3.57
N ARG A 3 -11.77 -54.87 -2.59
CA ARG A 3 -12.82 -53.83 -2.48
C ARG A 3 -12.40 -52.60 -1.67
N TYR A 4 -11.36 -52.67 -0.85
CA TYR A 4 -10.90 -51.55 -0.01
C TYR A 4 -10.08 -50.51 -0.79
N LEU A 5 -9.41 -50.91 -1.87
CA LEU A 5 -8.59 -50.02 -2.71
C LEU A 5 -9.43 -49.07 -3.58
N ARG A 6 -10.68 -49.41 -3.92
CA ARG A 6 -11.54 -48.54 -4.75
C ARG A 6 -12.13 -47.35 -3.96
N HIS A 7 -12.30 -47.46 -2.64
CA HIS A 7 -12.78 -46.34 -1.83
C HIS A 7 -11.68 -45.33 -1.46
N LEU A 8 -10.42 -45.76 -1.37
CA LEU A 8 -9.29 -44.84 -1.13
C LEU A 8 -9.01 -43.94 -2.35
N ALA A 9 -9.11 -44.48 -3.57
CA ALA A 9 -8.94 -43.69 -4.80
C ALA A 9 -10.05 -42.64 -5.01
N ALA A 10 -11.29 -42.96 -4.65
CA ALA A 10 -12.42 -42.02 -4.78
C ALA A 10 -12.39 -40.88 -3.75
N THR A 11 -11.76 -41.08 -2.59
CA THR A 11 -11.67 -40.04 -1.54
C THR A 11 -10.50 -39.07 -1.81
N ALA A 12 -9.44 -39.51 -2.48
CA ALA A 12 -8.32 -38.66 -2.86
C ALA A 12 -8.68 -37.67 -4.00
N ALA A 13 -9.56 -38.07 -4.92
CA ALA A 13 -9.97 -37.23 -6.05
C ALA A 13 -10.90 -36.07 -5.65
N VAL A 14 -11.66 -36.19 -4.55
CA VAL A 14 -12.55 -35.12 -4.06
C VAL A 14 -11.79 -34.07 -3.26
N ILE A 15 -10.63 -34.40 -2.68
CA ILE A 15 -9.80 -33.43 -1.94
C ILE A 15 -8.94 -32.58 -2.89
N ALA A 16 -8.59 -33.10 -4.08
CA ALA A 16 -7.81 -32.36 -5.07
C ALA A 16 -8.61 -31.29 -5.85
N ALA A 17 -9.95 -31.31 -5.79
CA ALA A 17 -10.81 -30.40 -6.56
C ALA A 17 -11.34 -29.20 -5.77
N VAL A 18 -10.94 -29.01 -4.50
CA VAL A 18 -11.49 -27.96 -3.61
C VAL A 18 -10.67 -26.68 -3.54
N PHE A 19 -9.44 -26.62 -4.08
CA PHE A 19 -8.53 -25.49 -3.79
C PHE A 19 -7.89 -24.78 -5.00
N ILE A 20 -8.57 -24.74 -6.14
CA ILE A 20 -8.23 -23.76 -7.19
C ILE A 20 -9.52 -23.08 -7.65
N ALA A 21 -10.25 -22.49 -6.71
CA ALA A 21 -10.96 -21.29 -7.09
C ALA A 21 -9.84 -20.25 -7.30
N PRO A 22 -9.71 -19.61 -8.47
CA PRO A 22 -8.94 -18.38 -8.53
C PRO A 22 -9.49 -17.52 -7.40
N ALA A 23 -8.62 -17.07 -6.50
CA ALA A 23 -9.00 -16.02 -5.58
C ALA A 23 -9.51 -14.92 -6.49
N ALA A 24 -10.84 -14.78 -6.59
CA ALA A 24 -11.43 -13.60 -7.13
C ALA A 24 -10.82 -12.52 -6.25
N ALA A 25 -9.84 -11.79 -6.81
CA ALA A 25 -9.36 -10.56 -6.22
C ALA A 25 -10.65 -9.88 -5.77
N GLN A 26 -10.81 -9.71 -4.46
CA GLN A 26 -11.96 -8.96 -4.00
C GLN A 26 -11.81 -7.64 -4.75
N ALA A 27 -12.74 -7.38 -5.66
CA ALA A 27 -12.84 -6.10 -6.31
C ALA A 27 -13.28 -5.17 -5.18
N SER A 28 -12.32 -4.77 -4.36
CA SER A 28 -12.46 -3.66 -3.45
C SER A 28 -12.90 -2.51 -4.35
N ASP A 29 -13.96 -1.80 -3.98
CA ASP A 29 -14.41 -0.65 -4.73
C ASP A 29 -13.23 0.32 -4.82
N ILE A 30 -12.61 0.44 -6.00
CA ILE A 30 -11.46 1.32 -6.20
C ILE A 30 -11.98 2.75 -6.21
N ILE A 31 -11.43 3.58 -5.33
CA ILE A 31 -11.72 5.02 -5.32
C ILE A 31 -10.51 5.72 -5.93
N THR A 32 -10.66 6.20 -7.17
CA THR A 32 -9.68 7.10 -7.78
C THR A 32 -9.63 8.38 -6.95
N VAL A 33 -8.42 8.86 -6.64
CA VAL A 33 -8.25 10.13 -5.94
C VAL A 33 -8.60 11.25 -6.93
N ALA A 34 -9.85 11.73 -6.84
CA ALA A 34 -10.56 12.50 -7.88
C ALA A 34 -10.01 13.90 -8.21
N SER A 35 -8.79 14.21 -7.78
CA SER A 35 -8.12 15.48 -8.05
C SER A 35 -6.61 15.33 -8.17
N ALA A 36 -6.09 14.10 -8.22
CA ALA A 36 -4.66 13.90 -8.36
C ALA A 36 -4.19 14.40 -9.73
N CYS A 37 -2.99 14.98 -9.77
CA CYS A 37 -2.36 15.38 -11.03
C CYS A 37 -1.89 14.16 -11.87
N THR A 38 -2.24 12.95 -11.42
CA THR A 38 -2.09 11.66 -12.09
C THR A 38 -3.35 10.81 -11.87
N ASP A 39 -3.84 10.14 -12.91
CA ASP A 39 -4.99 9.23 -12.84
C ASP A 39 -4.62 7.84 -12.27
N GLU A 40 -3.34 7.62 -11.97
CA GLU A 40 -2.80 6.31 -11.57
C GLU A 40 -2.92 6.02 -10.07
N VAL A 41 -3.32 7.03 -9.29
CA VAL A 41 -3.40 6.96 -7.83
C VAL A 41 -4.81 6.60 -7.37
N TYR A 42 -4.90 5.57 -6.55
CA TYR A 42 -6.17 5.11 -6.00
C TYR A 42 -6.05 4.70 -4.53
N VAL A 43 -7.20 4.57 -3.87
CA VAL A 43 -7.33 3.93 -2.55
C VAL A 43 -8.32 2.79 -2.61
N ASN A 44 -8.15 1.79 -1.74
CA ASN A 44 -9.18 0.76 -1.59
C ASN A 44 -10.45 1.38 -0.99
N GLY A 45 -11.62 0.78 -1.25
CA GLY A 45 -12.89 1.36 -0.84
C GLY A 45 -13.04 1.53 0.67
N ASP A 46 -12.41 0.65 1.46
CA ASP A 46 -12.31 0.74 2.92
C ASP A 46 -11.30 1.78 3.41
N GLU A 47 -10.43 2.27 2.52
CA GLU A 47 -9.42 3.29 2.79
C GLU A 47 -9.84 4.69 2.31
N GLY A 48 -11.06 4.86 1.77
CA GLY A 48 -11.59 6.14 1.29
C GLY A 48 -11.40 7.32 2.27
N PRO A 49 -11.66 7.16 3.58
CA PRO A 49 -11.41 8.22 4.58
C PRO A 49 -9.93 8.61 4.74
N LEU A 50 -9.00 7.74 4.32
CA LEU A 50 -7.55 7.94 4.37
C LEU A 50 -6.99 8.42 3.02
N ALA A 51 -7.84 8.79 2.06
CA ALA A 51 -7.37 9.27 0.77
C ALA A 51 -6.51 10.53 0.94
N PRO A 52 -5.36 10.63 0.24
CA PRO A 52 -4.56 11.84 0.27
C PRO A 52 -5.31 13.00 -0.36
N THR A 53 -4.95 14.21 0.05
CA THR A 53 -5.39 15.44 -0.63
C THR A 53 -4.33 15.81 -1.66
N GLN A 54 -4.71 16.02 -2.92
CA GLN A 54 -3.78 16.57 -3.91
C GLN A 54 -3.57 18.06 -3.64
N GLU A 55 -2.31 18.45 -3.45
CA GLU A 55 -1.84 19.81 -3.34
C GLU A 55 -0.97 20.17 -4.57
N PRO A 56 -0.68 21.46 -4.83
CA PRO A 56 0.17 21.85 -5.96
C PRO A 56 1.57 21.23 -5.95
N ASP A 57 2.10 20.99 -4.75
CA ASP A 57 3.44 20.47 -4.48
C ASP A 57 3.50 18.93 -4.40
N GLY A 58 2.39 18.25 -4.16
CA GLY A 58 2.34 16.78 -4.14
C GLY A 58 1.07 16.20 -3.52
N LEU A 59 1.13 14.92 -3.14
CA LEU A 59 0.06 14.26 -2.40
C LEU A 59 0.27 14.46 -0.90
N GLN A 60 -0.64 15.20 -0.28
CA GLN A 60 -0.64 15.43 1.16
C GLN A 60 -1.36 14.29 1.88
N LEU A 61 -0.61 13.59 2.73
CA LEU A 61 -1.13 12.60 3.68
C LEU A 61 -1.65 13.33 4.92
N GLY A 62 -2.94 13.13 5.23
CA GLY A 62 -3.65 13.85 6.28
C GLY A 62 -3.21 13.49 7.71
N PRO A 63 -3.70 14.24 8.72
CA PRO A 63 -3.38 14.01 10.12
C PRO A 63 -3.98 12.72 10.70
N GLU A 64 -5.11 12.26 10.13
CA GLU A 64 -5.74 10.96 10.44
C GLU A 64 -5.00 9.78 9.79
N GLY A 65 -3.82 10.06 9.22
CA GLY A 65 -3.13 9.18 8.30
C GLY A 65 -3.45 9.52 6.85
N GLY A 66 -2.81 8.79 5.97
CA GLY A 66 -3.03 8.84 4.54
C GLY A 66 -2.49 7.57 3.92
N ILE A 67 -3.17 7.06 2.90
CA ILE A 67 -2.68 5.95 2.10
C ILE A 67 -3.09 6.15 0.65
N PHE A 68 -2.21 5.79 -0.26
CA PHE A 68 -2.55 5.61 -1.65
C PHE A 68 -1.77 4.47 -2.27
N HIS A 69 -2.29 3.96 -3.37
CA HIS A 69 -1.71 2.89 -4.17
C HIS A 69 -1.65 3.29 -5.63
N ILE A 70 -0.76 2.62 -6.34
CA ILE A 70 -0.52 2.71 -7.76
C ILE A 70 -0.45 1.28 -8.27
N ALA A 71 -1.24 1.00 -9.30
CA ALA A 71 -1.22 -0.29 -9.95
C ALA A 71 0.06 -0.42 -10.77
N LEU A 72 0.73 -1.56 -10.69
CA LEU A 72 1.84 -1.86 -11.58
C LEU A 72 1.31 -2.29 -12.95
N ASP A 73 1.94 -1.82 -14.03
CA ASP A 73 1.63 -2.25 -15.40
C ASP A 73 1.68 -3.77 -15.54
N GLU A 74 2.69 -4.39 -14.91
CA GLU A 74 2.87 -5.83 -14.84
C GLU A 74 3.16 -6.27 -13.40
N PRO A 75 2.51 -7.33 -12.90
CA PRO A 75 2.84 -7.88 -11.59
C PRO A 75 4.29 -8.36 -11.51
N ILE A 76 5.00 -7.98 -10.45
CA ILE A 76 6.40 -8.37 -10.24
C ILE A 76 6.45 -9.55 -9.29
N ALA A 77 7.14 -10.63 -9.65
CA ALA A 77 7.34 -11.75 -8.72
C ALA A 77 8.03 -11.27 -7.44
N LEU A 78 7.59 -11.76 -6.27
CA LEU A 78 8.15 -11.37 -4.96
C LEU A 78 9.69 -11.49 -4.92
N ALA A 79 10.24 -12.53 -5.55
CA ALA A 79 11.68 -12.78 -5.62
C ALA A 79 12.43 -11.89 -6.63
N ALA A 80 11.70 -11.18 -7.49
CA ALA A 80 12.25 -10.28 -8.51
C ALA A 80 12.09 -8.80 -8.15
N VAL A 81 11.49 -8.49 -6.98
CA VAL A 81 11.45 -7.13 -6.46
C VAL A 81 12.90 -6.68 -6.24
N PRO A 82 13.35 -5.60 -6.89
CA PRO A 82 14.75 -5.20 -6.79
C PRO A 82 15.09 -4.76 -5.35
N VAL A 83 16.38 -4.76 -5.00
CA VAL A 83 16.85 -4.48 -3.63
C VAL A 83 17.01 -2.97 -3.36
N ALA A 84 17.06 -2.13 -4.40
CA ALA A 84 17.35 -0.69 -4.32
C ALA A 84 16.16 0.20 -4.77
N THR A 85 14.95 -0.29 -4.57
CA THR A 85 13.87 0.00 -5.52
C THR A 85 13.04 1.20 -5.15
N PHE A 86 13.12 1.63 -3.90
CA PHE A 86 12.13 2.52 -3.32
C PHE A 86 12.78 3.81 -2.87
N THR A 87 12.42 4.89 -3.55
CA THR A 87 12.68 6.25 -3.09
C THR A 87 11.39 7.03 -3.12
N THR A 88 11.11 7.72 -2.03
CA THR A 88 10.02 8.69 -1.93
C THR A 88 10.64 10.02 -1.63
N ASP A 89 10.37 11.01 -2.47
CA ASP A 89 10.70 12.39 -2.14
C ASP A 89 9.55 12.98 -1.30
N VAL A 90 9.91 13.51 -0.13
CA VAL A 90 8.98 14.08 0.84
C VAL A 90 9.40 15.52 1.08
N GLU A 91 8.51 16.46 0.76
CA GLU A 91 8.80 17.89 0.90
C GLU A 91 8.67 18.34 2.36
N THR A 92 7.63 17.88 3.03
CA THR A 92 7.33 18.20 4.44
C THR A 92 6.92 16.92 5.16
N GLY A 93 7.22 16.82 6.46
CA GLY A 93 6.79 15.71 7.32
C GLY A 93 7.81 14.58 7.45
N PRO A 94 7.50 13.52 8.23
CA PRO A 94 8.34 12.34 8.35
C PRO A 94 8.27 11.49 7.09
N ALA A 95 9.27 10.62 6.90
CA ALA A 95 9.22 9.61 5.86
C ALA A 95 8.01 8.69 6.08
N PRO A 96 7.10 8.56 5.10
CA PRO A 96 5.97 7.65 5.19
C PRO A 96 6.43 6.19 5.05
N LEU A 97 5.55 5.23 5.35
CA LEU A 97 5.83 3.84 5.03
C LEU A 97 5.50 3.58 3.56
N ILE A 98 6.37 2.83 2.92
CA ILE A 98 6.12 2.34 1.58
C ILE A 98 5.43 0.98 1.70
N LYS A 99 4.37 0.79 0.92
CA LYS A 99 3.51 -0.39 0.95
C LYS A 99 3.53 -1.08 -0.41
N MET A 100 3.43 -2.40 -0.38
CA MET A 100 3.23 -3.24 -1.55
C MET A 100 2.09 -4.20 -1.25
N GLU A 101 1.13 -4.33 -2.17
CA GLU A 101 0.11 -5.37 -2.06
C GLU A 101 0.47 -6.56 -2.95
N THR A 102 0.25 -7.75 -2.42
CA THR A 102 0.57 -9.00 -3.09
C THR A 102 -0.67 -9.72 -3.60
N ALA A 103 -0.50 -10.60 -4.58
CA ALA A 103 -1.46 -11.64 -4.94
C ALA A 103 -0.89 -13.02 -4.56
N PRO A 104 -1.57 -13.82 -3.69
CA PRO A 104 -2.81 -13.51 -2.96
C PRO A 104 -2.64 -12.37 -1.93
N TYR A 105 -3.75 -11.71 -1.57
CA TYR A 105 -3.76 -10.44 -0.80
C TYR A 105 -2.99 -10.49 0.52
N SER A 106 -1.93 -9.68 0.57
CA SER A 106 -1.16 -9.34 1.77
C SER A 106 -0.53 -7.97 1.57
N THR A 107 -0.16 -7.31 2.67
CA THR A 107 0.61 -6.07 2.64
C THR A 107 2.04 -6.36 3.10
N ILE A 108 3.00 -5.93 2.29
CA ILE A 108 4.41 -5.82 2.67
C ILE A 108 4.70 -4.34 2.86
N ASN A 109 5.35 -4.01 3.95
CA ASN A 109 5.73 -2.66 4.31
C ASN A 109 7.25 -2.55 4.32
N ILE A 110 7.74 -1.36 4.01
CA ILE A 110 9.15 -0.99 4.09
C ILE A 110 9.29 0.07 5.18
N ASP A 111 10.17 -0.18 6.15
CA ASP A 111 10.46 0.77 7.21
C ASP A 111 11.44 1.86 6.76
N ALA A 112 11.67 2.85 7.64
CA ALA A 112 12.59 3.97 7.36
C ALA A 112 14.05 3.54 7.16
N ASN A 113 14.42 2.29 7.52
CA ASN A 113 15.76 1.74 7.30
C ASN A 113 15.83 0.91 5.99
N GLY A 114 14.76 0.88 5.20
CA GLY A 114 14.67 0.07 3.98
C GLY A 114 14.43 -1.42 4.25
N LYS A 115 14.06 -1.82 5.48
CA LYS A 115 13.79 -3.23 5.80
C LYS A 115 12.33 -3.58 5.56
N PHE A 116 12.09 -4.83 5.18
CA PHE A 116 10.80 -5.34 4.78
C PHE A 116 10.12 -6.11 5.91
N TRP A 117 8.80 -5.94 6.06
CA TRP A 117 7.99 -6.77 6.95
C TRP A 117 6.56 -6.91 6.42
N SER A 118 5.83 -7.92 6.88
CA SER A 118 4.44 -8.13 6.50
C SER A 118 3.51 -8.18 7.70
N SER A 119 2.33 -7.58 7.55
CA SER A 119 1.23 -7.64 8.53
C SER A 119 0.63 -9.04 8.69
N ARG A 120 0.92 -9.98 7.78
CA ARG A 120 0.48 -11.39 7.86
C ARG A 120 1.42 -12.28 8.66
N ILE A 121 2.64 -11.83 8.92
CA ILE A 121 3.63 -12.55 9.74
C ILE A 121 3.49 -12.02 11.17
N ALA A 122 3.52 -12.92 12.17
CA ALA A 122 3.43 -12.50 13.57
C ALA A 122 4.55 -11.50 13.86
N ALA A 123 4.24 -10.42 14.59
CA ALA A 123 5.18 -9.32 14.78
C ALA A 123 6.55 -9.79 15.30
N SER A 124 6.59 -10.81 16.14
CA SER A 124 7.79 -11.41 16.75
C SER A 124 8.57 -12.38 15.88
N ASP A 125 8.06 -12.78 14.72
CA ASP A 125 8.72 -13.74 13.83
C ASP A 125 9.54 -13.01 12.75
N PRO A 126 10.60 -13.63 12.18
CA PRO A 126 11.35 -13.02 11.08
C PRO A 126 10.46 -12.68 9.88
N GLY A 127 10.48 -11.42 9.47
CA GLY A 127 9.57 -10.85 8.46
C GLY A 127 8.31 -10.21 9.04
N GLY A 128 8.12 -10.28 10.36
CA GLY A 128 7.11 -9.52 11.10
C GLY A 128 7.62 -8.14 11.51
N GLN A 129 6.73 -7.28 11.97
CA GLN A 129 7.01 -5.87 12.27
C GLN A 129 8.18 -5.64 13.26
N SER A 130 8.39 -6.52 14.24
CA SER A 130 9.50 -6.39 15.21
C SER A 130 10.80 -7.07 14.78
N GLN A 131 10.76 -7.84 13.68
CA GLN A 131 11.93 -8.50 13.09
C GLN A 131 11.92 -8.34 11.56
N PRO A 132 12.00 -7.10 11.05
CA PRO A 132 11.99 -6.85 9.61
C PRO A 132 13.27 -7.41 8.96
N VAL A 133 13.15 -7.87 7.73
CA VAL A 133 14.21 -8.54 6.94
C VAL A 133 14.86 -7.58 5.96
N ASP A 134 16.09 -7.88 5.53
CA ASP A 134 16.86 -7.01 4.63
C ASP A 134 16.38 -7.12 3.18
N GLU A 135 15.95 -8.31 2.76
CA GLU A 135 15.42 -8.54 1.42
C GLU A 135 13.97 -9.04 1.47
N VAL A 136 13.12 -8.51 0.59
CA VAL A 136 11.73 -8.96 0.45
C VAL A 136 11.60 -10.44 0.10
N ALA A 137 12.59 -11.01 -0.59
CA ALA A 137 12.66 -12.44 -0.89
C ALA A 137 12.73 -13.32 0.37
N GLU A 138 13.23 -12.79 1.50
CA GLU A 138 13.29 -13.51 2.79
C GLU A 138 11.91 -13.72 3.43
N LEU A 139 10.88 -13.00 2.98
CA LEU A 139 9.49 -13.20 3.42
C LEU A 139 8.91 -14.53 2.89
N LYS A 140 9.51 -15.11 1.84
CA LYS A 140 9.06 -16.36 1.25
C LYS A 140 9.07 -17.50 2.26
N GLY A 141 7.94 -18.21 2.36
CA GLY A 141 7.75 -19.33 3.29
C GLY A 141 7.61 -18.95 4.77
N LYS A 142 7.74 -17.66 5.14
CA LYS A 142 7.50 -17.19 6.52
C LYS A 142 6.01 -17.16 6.87
N TRP A 143 5.18 -16.89 5.87
CA TRP A 143 3.73 -17.05 5.92
C TRP A 143 3.30 -18.00 4.81
N SER A 144 2.26 -18.82 5.04
CA SER A 144 1.83 -19.84 4.07
C SER A 144 1.34 -19.26 2.74
N GLY A 145 1.07 -17.94 2.67
CA GLY A 145 0.69 -17.27 1.43
C GLY A 145 1.85 -16.66 0.63
N TYR A 146 3.07 -16.61 1.17
CA TYR A 146 4.26 -16.16 0.44
C TYR A 146 5.01 -17.35 -0.17
N THR A 147 4.84 -17.48 -1.48
CA THR A 147 5.33 -18.60 -2.30
C THR A 147 6.10 -18.06 -3.50
N ASP A 148 6.69 -18.96 -4.30
CA ASP A 148 7.36 -18.57 -5.55
C ASP A 148 6.39 -17.97 -6.60
N THR A 149 5.08 -18.16 -6.44
CA THR A 149 4.07 -17.58 -7.32
C THR A 149 3.47 -16.28 -6.78
N THR A 150 3.93 -15.81 -5.62
CA THR A 150 3.46 -14.53 -5.08
C THR A 150 3.99 -13.39 -5.94
N THR A 151 3.09 -12.50 -6.36
CA THR A 151 3.45 -11.30 -7.12
C THR A 151 3.05 -10.05 -6.36
N ILE A 152 3.82 -8.98 -6.51
CA ILE A 152 3.43 -7.61 -6.17
C ILE A 152 2.57 -7.09 -7.30
N THR A 153 1.38 -6.58 -7.00
CA THR A 153 0.45 -6.04 -7.99
C THR A 153 0.35 -4.53 -7.92
N THR A 154 0.63 -3.98 -6.74
CA THR A 154 0.43 -2.56 -6.45
C THR A 154 1.54 -2.10 -5.51
N VAL A 155 1.92 -0.84 -5.65
CA VAL A 155 2.84 -0.15 -4.75
C VAL A 155 2.17 1.11 -4.24
N GLY A 156 2.53 1.55 -3.05
CA GLY A 156 1.84 2.64 -2.43
C GLY A 156 2.64 3.29 -1.34
N VAL A 157 2.10 4.37 -0.82
CA VAL A 157 2.64 5.08 0.33
C VAL A 157 1.53 5.25 1.34
N GLY A 158 1.84 5.06 2.60
CA GLY A 158 0.91 5.47 3.64
C GLY A 158 1.51 5.38 5.03
N TYR A 159 0.73 5.76 6.02
CA TYR A 159 1.14 5.60 7.41
C TYR A 159 0.76 4.20 7.92
N GLY A 160 1.64 3.63 8.75
CA GLY A 160 1.37 2.40 9.51
C GLY A 160 0.86 2.67 10.91
N HIS A 161 0.71 3.94 11.29
CA HIS A 161 0.20 4.37 12.58
C HIS A 161 -0.89 5.44 12.37
N ASP A 162 -1.95 5.30 13.16
CA ASP A 162 -3.22 6.05 13.08
C ASP A 162 -3.09 7.56 13.37
N GLU A 163 -1.89 8.05 13.67
CA GLU A 163 -1.61 9.47 13.86
C GLU A 163 -0.18 9.77 13.37
N GLY A 164 -0.06 10.67 12.40
CA GLY A 164 1.21 11.09 11.83
C GLY A 164 1.21 12.59 11.56
N PRO A 165 2.37 13.27 11.61
CA PRO A 165 2.49 14.61 11.05
C PRO A 165 2.08 14.58 9.58
N ILE A 166 1.46 15.65 9.11
CA ILE A 166 1.16 15.84 7.70
C ILE A 166 2.46 15.69 6.91
N ALA A 167 2.46 14.84 5.87
CA ALA A 167 3.55 14.78 4.92
C ALA A 167 3.06 14.99 3.50
N THR A 168 3.88 15.66 2.69
CA THR A 168 3.64 15.86 1.27
C THR A 168 4.61 15.01 0.48
N VAL A 169 4.09 14.01 -0.22
CA VAL A 169 4.86 13.12 -1.09
C VAL A 169 4.87 13.72 -2.49
N THR A 170 6.05 14.02 -3.02
CA THR A 170 6.21 14.70 -4.33
C THR A 170 6.56 13.72 -5.44
N SER A 171 7.25 12.62 -5.11
CA SER A 171 7.57 11.56 -6.05
C SER A 171 7.61 10.20 -5.36
N LEU A 172 7.41 9.15 -6.16
CA LEU A 172 7.68 7.77 -5.79
C LEU A 172 8.45 7.12 -6.95
N THR A 173 9.52 6.39 -6.61
CA THR A 173 10.20 5.50 -7.55
C THR A 173 10.05 4.06 -7.08
N PHE A 174 9.72 3.17 -8.01
CA PHE A 174 9.73 1.73 -7.82
C PHE A 174 10.47 1.08 -9.00
N GLY A 175 11.76 0.82 -8.79
CA GLY A 175 12.62 0.14 -9.76
C GLY A 175 12.96 1.08 -10.88
N GLU A 176 12.44 0.83 -12.07
CA GLU A 176 12.58 1.73 -13.22
C GLU A 176 11.36 2.65 -13.39
N GLN A 177 10.28 2.42 -12.63
CA GLN A 177 9.07 3.23 -12.69
C GLN A 177 9.19 4.43 -11.76
N HIS A 178 8.75 5.60 -12.23
CA HIS A 178 8.83 6.85 -11.49
C HIS A 178 7.52 7.64 -11.66
N TRP A 179 6.91 8.00 -10.54
CA TRP A 179 5.70 8.80 -10.46
C TRP A 179 6.00 10.16 -9.85
N ASN A 180 5.53 11.21 -10.50
CA ASN A 180 5.58 12.58 -9.98
C ASN A 180 4.16 13.01 -9.60
N PHE A 181 4.02 13.48 -8.37
CA PHE A 181 2.74 13.90 -7.81
C PHE A 181 2.60 15.42 -7.75
N ALA A 182 3.68 16.19 -7.95
CA ALA A 182 3.59 17.63 -8.00
C ALA A 182 2.83 18.06 -9.26
N CYS A 183 1.84 18.94 -9.10
CA CYS A 183 1.12 19.49 -10.22
C CYS A 183 2.03 20.46 -10.96
N GLN A 184 2.38 20.14 -12.21
CA GLN A 184 3.11 21.10 -13.03
C GLN A 184 2.23 22.35 -13.19
N PRO A 185 2.76 23.55 -12.86
CA PRO A 185 1.98 24.77 -12.97
C PRO A 185 1.68 25.02 -14.45
N GLY A 186 0.46 24.66 -14.87
CA GLY A 186 -0.16 25.02 -16.15
C GLY A 186 0.82 25.26 -17.29
N GLY A 187 1.65 24.26 -17.62
CA GLY A 187 2.22 24.21 -18.95
C GLY A 187 1.06 23.86 -19.85
N ASP A 188 0.44 24.88 -20.48
CA ASP A 188 -0.51 24.69 -21.58
C ASP A 188 -0.05 23.49 -22.40
N GLU A 189 -0.88 22.45 -22.51
CA GLU A 189 -0.57 21.18 -23.18
C GLU A 189 0.37 21.44 -24.36
N SER A 190 1.66 21.15 -24.14
CA SER A 190 2.68 21.38 -25.16
C SER A 190 2.48 20.32 -26.20
N SER A 191 1.60 20.65 -27.15
CA SER A 191 1.42 19.97 -28.42
C SER A 191 2.80 19.66 -28.96
N SER A 192 3.18 18.38 -28.89
CA SER A 192 4.44 17.87 -29.41
C SER A 192 4.70 18.48 -30.79
N PRO A 193 5.70 19.37 -30.97
CA PRO A 193 5.97 19.92 -32.28
C PRO A 193 6.55 18.79 -33.12
N SER A 194 5.76 18.35 -34.11
CA SER A 194 6.19 17.46 -35.18
C SER A 194 7.54 17.96 -35.73
N PRO A 195 8.58 17.11 -35.84
CA PRO A 195 9.90 17.54 -36.29
C PRO A 195 9.81 18.00 -37.76
N SER A 196 9.86 19.31 -37.97
CA SER A 196 10.08 19.88 -39.30
C SER A 196 11.59 19.91 -39.56
N PRO A 197 12.06 19.49 -40.75
CA PRO A 197 13.49 19.31 -41.01
C PRO A 197 14.27 20.62 -40.99
N SER A 198 15.46 20.51 -40.41
CA SER A 198 16.46 21.53 -40.13
C SER A 198 16.79 22.44 -41.32
N THR A 199 16.78 23.75 -41.07
CA THR A 199 17.54 24.71 -41.87
C THR A 199 18.48 25.47 -40.94
N SER A 200 19.78 25.24 -41.11
CA SER A 200 20.86 25.86 -40.35
C SER A 200 21.06 27.33 -40.74
N ALA A 201 21.20 28.23 -39.76
CA ALA A 201 21.96 29.47 -39.92
C ALA A 201 22.52 29.97 -38.56
N PRO A 202 23.72 30.58 -38.53
CA PRO A 202 24.48 30.79 -37.29
C PRO A 202 24.46 32.22 -36.73
N ALA A 203 24.67 32.25 -35.40
CA ALA A 203 25.38 33.24 -34.57
C ALA A 203 24.98 34.73 -34.58
N THR A 204 24.63 35.25 -33.40
CA THR A 204 25.26 36.47 -32.84
C THR A 204 25.22 36.50 -31.32
N SER A 205 26.38 36.84 -30.76
CA SER A 205 26.78 37.14 -29.39
C SER A 205 26.19 38.42 -28.79
N SER A 206 26.31 38.56 -27.45
CA SER A 206 26.20 39.75 -26.54
C SER A 206 25.09 39.53 -25.49
N THR A 207 25.17 39.82 -24.19
CA THR A 207 26.13 40.48 -23.26
C THR A 207 25.63 40.16 -21.82
N PRO A 208 26.48 40.02 -20.79
CA PRO A 208 26.01 39.86 -19.41
C PRO A 208 25.73 41.24 -18.76
N SER A 209 24.64 41.32 -17.98
CA SER A 209 24.34 42.50 -17.15
C SER A 209 24.08 42.05 -15.71
N PRO A 210 24.85 42.53 -14.72
CA PRO A 210 24.58 42.30 -13.30
C PRO A 210 23.68 43.42 -12.76
N HIS A 211 22.72 43.07 -11.90
CA HIS A 211 22.00 44.08 -11.11
C HIS A 211 21.94 43.65 -9.62
N PRO A 212 22.22 44.57 -8.68
CA PRO A 212 22.42 44.25 -7.26
C PRO A 212 21.16 44.38 -6.39
N SER A 213 21.27 43.73 -5.23
CA SER A 213 20.62 43.84 -3.91
C SER A 213 19.55 44.91 -3.63
N SER A 214 18.51 44.52 -2.89
CA SER A 214 17.91 45.29 -1.78
C SER A 214 17.00 44.39 -0.93
N SER A 215 17.36 44.07 0.32
CA SER A 215 16.94 44.69 1.60
C SER A 215 15.52 44.33 2.12
N GLN A 216 15.52 43.67 3.28
CA GLN A 216 14.53 43.55 4.38
C GLN A 216 13.50 44.71 4.53
N PRO A 217 12.33 44.51 5.20
CA PRO A 217 12.31 44.31 6.66
C PRO A 217 11.23 43.39 7.26
N SER A 218 11.44 43.17 8.56
CA SER A 218 10.73 42.39 9.56
C SER A 218 9.25 42.72 9.74
N GLY A 219 8.45 41.70 10.03
CA GLY A 219 7.09 41.81 10.56
C GLY A 219 6.91 40.92 11.78
N THR A 220 7.01 41.52 12.97
CA THR A 220 6.60 40.95 14.25
C THR A 220 5.08 41.07 14.39
N VAL A 221 4.37 39.97 14.63
CA VAL A 221 3.02 40.02 15.19
C VAL A 221 2.94 39.06 16.37
N ALA A 222 2.74 39.66 17.55
CA ALA A 222 2.35 39.00 18.77
C ALA A 222 0.84 38.72 18.76
N GLY A 223 0.42 37.60 19.34
CA GLY A 223 -1.00 37.27 19.49
C GLY A 223 -1.22 35.95 20.18
N GLY A 224 -0.73 35.80 21.42
CA GLY A 224 -1.15 34.72 22.30
C GLY A 224 -2.51 35.05 22.91
N ALA A 225 -3.50 34.19 22.67
CA ALA A 225 -4.73 34.16 23.44
C ALA A 225 -5.09 32.70 23.75
N THR A 226 -5.01 32.40 25.05
CA THR A 226 -5.53 31.24 25.76
C THR A 226 -7.01 31.02 25.49
N GLY A 227 -7.38 29.80 25.08
CA GLY A 227 -8.74 29.30 25.01
C GLY A 227 -8.82 27.93 25.67
N ASP A 228 -9.17 27.94 26.95
CA ASP A 228 -9.46 26.79 27.79
C ASP A 228 -10.88 26.27 27.47
N GLY A 229 -11.08 24.95 27.47
CA GLY A 229 -12.41 24.35 27.51
C GLY A 229 -12.65 23.21 26.51
N GLY A 230 -12.79 21.99 27.03
CA GLY A 230 -13.54 20.94 26.33
C GLY A 230 -13.02 19.52 26.51
N SER A 231 -13.07 19.00 27.73
CA SER A 231 -13.05 17.55 27.97
C SER A 231 -14.26 16.91 27.26
N GLY A 232 -14.00 16.24 26.13
CA GLY A 232 -14.97 15.45 25.39
C GLY A 232 -14.47 14.01 25.26
N LEU A 233 -15.04 13.12 26.07
CA LEU A 233 -14.82 11.67 25.96
C LEU A 233 -15.34 11.17 24.60
N PRO A 234 -14.67 10.18 23.96
CA PRO A 234 -15.17 9.63 22.71
C PRO A 234 -16.51 8.92 22.93
N ILE A 235 -17.52 9.39 22.20
CA ILE A 235 -18.82 8.73 22.05
C ILE A 235 -18.58 7.48 21.19
N THR A 236 -18.52 6.32 21.82
CA THR A 236 -18.59 5.03 21.13
C THR A 236 -20.04 4.82 20.66
N GLY A 237 -20.27 5.02 19.36
CA GLY A 237 -21.55 4.71 18.73
C GLY A 237 -21.82 3.19 18.67
N PRO A 238 -23.09 2.74 18.70
CA PRO A 238 -23.43 1.33 18.66
C PRO A 238 -23.39 0.81 17.20
N GLY A 239 -22.22 0.39 16.74
CA GLY A 239 -22.02 -0.13 15.39
C GLY A 239 -21.26 -1.45 15.35
N GLY A 240 -21.97 -2.57 15.23
CA GLY A 240 -21.52 -3.66 14.35
C GLY A 240 -20.57 -4.75 14.89
N PHE A 241 -20.74 -5.28 16.10
CA PHE A 241 -20.00 -6.50 16.53
C PHE A 241 -20.81 -7.82 16.47
N LEU A 242 -22.06 -7.80 16.00
CA LEU A 242 -22.94 -8.98 16.10
C LEU A 242 -22.78 -10.01 14.96
N THR A 243 -22.08 -9.69 13.87
CA THR A 243 -21.92 -10.62 12.72
C THR A 243 -20.76 -11.59 12.89
N ALA A 244 -19.66 -11.18 13.52
CA ALA A 244 -18.47 -12.04 13.71
C ALA A 244 -18.74 -13.25 14.62
N ALA A 245 -19.59 -13.08 15.65
CA ALA A 245 -19.91 -14.14 16.61
C ALA A 245 -20.67 -15.33 15.98
N VAL A 246 -21.52 -15.07 14.98
CA VAL A 246 -22.34 -16.12 14.32
C VAL A 246 -21.47 -17.04 13.46
N VAL A 247 -20.47 -16.48 12.78
CA VAL A 247 -19.53 -17.26 11.94
C VAL A 247 -18.65 -18.16 12.83
N LEU A 248 -18.15 -17.63 13.95
CA LEU A 248 -17.33 -18.39 14.90
C LEU A 248 -18.12 -19.55 15.54
N LEU A 249 -19.41 -19.33 15.83
CA LEU A 249 -20.30 -20.37 16.36
C LEU A 249 -20.52 -21.51 15.33
N ALA A 250 -20.73 -21.17 14.06
CA ALA A 250 -20.94 -22.14 12.99
C ALA A 250 -19.70 -23.02 12.76
N VAL A 251 -18.50 -22.40 12.71
CA VAL A 251 -17.23 -23.14 12.56
C VAL A 251 -16.98 -24.05 13.77
N GLY A 252 -17.23 -23.57 14.98
CA GLY A 252 -17.10 -24.36 16.21
C GLY A 252 -18.01 -25.60 16.23
N ALA A 253 -19.26 -25.45 15.77
CA ALA A 253 -20.21 -26.56 15.68
C ALA A 253 -19.76 -27.64 14.70
N VAL A 254 -19.23 -27.26 13.54
CA VAL A 254 -18.70 -28.20 12.55
C VAL A 254 -17.50 -28.98 13.12
N LEU A 255 -16.53 -28.28 13.74
CA LEU A 255 -15.37 -28.92 14.37
C LEU A 255 -15.78 -29.88 15.49
N PHE A 256 -16.78 -29.51 16.31
CA PHE A 256 -17.31 -30.37 17.36
C PHE A 256 -17.92 -31.67 16.81
N VAL A 257 -18.68 -31.58 15.71
CA VAL A 257 -19.25 -32.78 15.05
C VAL A 257 -18.14 -33.70 14.53
N PHE A 258 -17.11 -33.15 13.90
CA PHE A 258 -15.97 -33.96 13.43
C PHE A 258 -15.18 -34.61 14.56
N ALA A 259 -14.94 -33.88 15.66
CA ALA A 259 -14.28 -34.42 16.84
C ALA A 259 -15.11 -35.55 17.49
N ARG A 260 -16.43 -35.37 17.60
CA ARG A 260 -17.35 -36.40 18.12
C ARG A 260 -17.37 -37.64 17.24
N ARG A 261 -17.37 -37.47 15.91
CA ARG A 261 -17.41 -38.59 14.95
C ARG A 261 -16.14 -39.44 15.03
N ARG A 262 -14.97 -38.85 15.31
CA ARG A 262 -13.70 -39.58 15.48
C ARG A 262 -13.64 -40.48 16.72
N ARG A 263 -14.40 -40.17 17.80
CA ARG A 263 -14.37 -40.94 19.05
C ARG A 263 -15.23 -42.22 19.06
N THR A 264 -15.93 -42.54 17.97
CA THR A 264 -16.85 -43.69 17.92
C THR A 264 -16.25 -44.97 17.31
N ARG A 265 -14.93 -45.03 17.12
CA ARG A 265 -14.25 -46.27 16.69
C ARG A 265 -13.33 -46.78 17.77
N PHE A 266 -13.93 -47.45 18.76
CA PHE A 266 -13.24 -48.46 19.54
C PHE A 266 -14.13 -49.70 19.64
N THR A 267 -13.45 -50.84 19.45
CA THR A 267 -13.86 -52.24 19.65
C THR A 267 -14.66 -52.91 18.51
N SER A 268 -13.99 -53.78 17.75
CA SER A 268 -13.83 -55.22 18.05
C SER A 268 -12.60 -55.76 17.35
#